data_AF-A0A2A5G261-F1
#
_entry.id   AF-A0A2A5G261-F1
#
_cell.length_a   1.000
_cell.length_b   1.000
_cell.length_c   1.000
_cell.angle_alpha   90.00
_cell.angle_beta   90.00
_cell.angle_gamma   90.00
#
_symmetry.space_group_name_H-M   'P 1'
#
loop_
_entity.id
_entity.type
_entity.pdbx_description
1 polymer ?
#
loop_
_entity_poly.entity_id
_entity_poly.type
_entity_poly.pdbx_seq_one_letter_code
_entity_poly.pdbx_strand_id
1 'polypeptide(L)'
;MGNFTEGVQVPDGQLDLVLFIWRRMNELEEDWDEVKASAMLLNILYRDGLLHQDQITTEGSMAMKWAEDYLEDTNVVTVMSQYKASTQGIKN
;
A
#
# COMPACT_ATOMS: atom_id res chain seq x y z
N MET A 1 26.06 8.46 15.72
CA MET A 1 25.52 7.77 14.54
C MET A 1 24.20 7.14 14.98
N GLY A 2 23.08 7.69 14.50
CA GLY A 2 21.75 7.15 14.83
C GLY A 2 21.56 5.80 14.15
N ASN A 3 21.02 4.84 14.88
CA ASN A 3 20.70 3.50 14.39
C ASN A 3 19.49 3.63 13.45
N PHE A 4 19.70 3.71 12.14
CA PHE A 4 18.62 3.82 11.13
C PHE A 4 17.84 2.51 10.90
N THR A 5 17.95 1.56 11.83
CA THR A 5 17.33 0.23 11.74
C THR A 5 16.48 -0.10 12.95
N GLU A 6 15.87 0.90 13.61
CA GLU A 6 14.58 0.61 14.24
C GLU A 6 13.63 0.31 13.09
N GLY A 7 13.49 -0.99 12.80
CA GLY A 7 12.72 -1.50 11.68
C GLY A 7 11.35 -0.86 11.71
N VAL A 8 11.00 -0.18 10.63
CA VAL A 8 9.65 0.35 10.42
C VAL A 8 8.71 -0.84 10.54
N GLN A 9 8.07 -0.97 11.71
CA GLN A 9 7.08 -1.98 11.93
C GLN A 9 5.84 -1.52 11.17
N VAL A 10 5.62 -2.12 9.99
CA VAL A 10 4.40 -1.92 9.22
C VAL A 10 3.25 -2.41 10.08
N PRO A 11 2.27 -1.56 10.44
CA PRO A 11 1.15 -2.03 11.23
C PRO A 11 0.32 -3.04 10.41
N ASP A 12 -0.19 -4.06 11.10
CA ASP A 12 -0.86 -5.21 10.45
C ASP A 12 -1.99 -4.79 9.50
N GLY A 13 -2.71 -3.71 9.81
CA GLY A 13 -3.81 -3.22 8.97
C GLY A 13 -3.36 -2.73 7.59
N GLN A 14 -2.22 -2.03 7.48
CA GLN A 14 -1.69 -1.57 6.19
C GLN A 14 -1.15 -2.73 5.37
N LEU A 15 -0.49 -3.69 6.02
CA LEU A 15 0.01 -4.89 5.36
C LEU A 15 -1.15 -5.76 4.84
N ASP A 16 -2.18 -5.98 5.65
CA ASP A 16 -3.37 -6.74 5.28
C ASP A 16 -4.12 -6.10 4.11
N LEU A 17 -4.25 -4.76 4.10
CA LEU A 17 -4.84 -4.02 2.99
C LEU A 17 -4.06 -4.26 1.70
N VAL A 18 -2.73 -4.15 1.73
CA VAL A 18 -1.89 -4.34 0.53
C VAL A 18 -1.93 -5.78 0.05
N LEU A 19 -1.86 -6.77 0.95
CA LEU A 19 -1.97 -8.19 0.58
C LEU A 19 -3.34 -8.51 -0.02
N PHE A 20 -4.42 -7.90 0.51
CA PHE A 20 -5.75 -8.02 -0.07
C PHE A 20 -5.80 -7.43 -1.48
N ILE A 21 -5.31 -6.21 -1.67
CA ILE A 21 -5.27 -5.56 -2.99
C ILE A 21 -4.44 -6.40 -3.96
N TRP A 22 -3.22 -6.77 -3.59
CA TRP A 22 -2.33 -7.60 -4.39
C TRP A 22 -2.98 -8.90 -4.87
N ARG A 23 -3.66 -9.61 -3.96
CA ARG A 23 -4.37 -10.84 -4.31
C ARG A 23 -5.50 -10.56 -5.31
N ARG A 24 -6.33 -9.55 -5.05
CA ARG A 24 -7.46 -9.20 -5.92
C ARG A 24 -7.02 -8.71 -7.31
N MET A 25 -5.95 -7.94 -7.39
CA MET A 25 -5.41 -7.48 -8.67
C MET A 25 -4.91 -8.65 -9.50
N ASN A 26 -4.26 -9.64 -8.89
CA ASN A 26 -3.86 -10.86 -9.60
C ASN A 26 -5.05 -11.76 -9.98
N GLU A 27 -6.14 -11.77 -9.19
CA GLU A 27 -7.41 -12.41 -9.59
C GLU A 27 -8.06 -11.74 -10.82
N LEU A 28 -7.73 -10.46 -11.06
CA LEU A 28 -8.17 -9.69 -12.23
C LEU A 28 -7.17 -9.75 -13.41
N GLU A 29 -6.13 -10.60 -13.33
CA GLU A 29 -5.11 -10.75 -14.38
C GLU A 29 -4.26 -9.47 -14.62
N GLU A 30 -4.09 -8.62 -13.60
CA GLU A 30 -3.33 -7.36 -13.67
C GLU A 30 -1.81 -7.52 -13.42
N ASP A 31 -1.35 -8.76 -13.18
CA ASP A 31 0.04 -9.15 -12.95
C ASP A 31 0.77 -8.23 -11.96
N TRP A 32 0.26 -8.17 -10.73
CA TRP A 32 0.90 -7.45 -9.64
C TRP A 32 2.02 -8.30 -9.03
N ASP A 33 3.26 -7.86 -9.20
CA ASP A 33 4.44 -8.45 -8.57
C ASP A 33 4.73 -7.82 -7.19
N GLU A 34 5.76 -8.33 -6.51
CA GLU A 34 6.20 -7.79 -5.21
C GLU A 34 6.63 -6.32 -5.28
N VAL A 35 7.12 -5.85 -6.43
CA VAL A 35 7.57 -4.46 -6.59
C VAL A 35 6.38 -3.52 -6.59
N LYS A 36 5.34 -3.84 -7.36
CA LYS A 36 4.07 -3.08 -7.39
C LYS A 36 3.38 -3.10 -6.03
N ALA A 37 3.34 -4.25 -5.36
CA ALA A 37 2.76 -4.36 -4.02
C ALA A 37 3.54 -3.51 -2.99
N SER A 38 4.87 -3.54 -3.05
CA SER A 38 5.74 -2.75 -2.16
C SER A 38 5.61 -1.25 -2.40
N ALA A 39 5.48 -0.83 -3.65
CA ALA A 39 5.23 0.56 -4.02
C ALA A 39 3.88 1.05 -3.46
N MET A 40 2.84 0.22 -3.53
CA MET A 40 1.54 0.52 -2.94
C MET A 40 1.61 0.63 -1.41
N LEU A 41 2.33 -0.28 -0.76
CA LEU A 41 2.55 -0.24 0.69
C LEU A 41 3.28 1.03 1.12
N LEU A 42 4.34 1.39 0.41
CA LEU A 42 5.11 2.60 0.67
C LEU A 42 4.22 3.86 0.59
N ASN A 43 3.37 3.95 -0.44
CA ASN A 43 2.45 5.06 -0.59
C ASN A 43 1.38 5.11 0.51
N ILE A 44 0.80 3.98 0.90
CA ILE A 44 -0.18 3.91 1.99
C ILE A 44 0.46 4.38 3.31
N LEU A 45 1.66 3.88 3.64
CA LEU A 45 2.37 4.28 4.85
C LEU A 45 2.67 5.78 4.88
N TYR A 46 3.06 6.36 3.75
CA TYR A 46 3.26 7.81 3.64
C TYR A 46 1.96 8.59 3.85
N ARG A 47 0.87 8.18 3.20
CA ARG A 47 -0.44 8.86 3.30
C ARG A 47 -1.08 8.77 4.69
N ASP A 48 -0.83 7.68 5.40
CA ASP A 48 -1.25 7.49 6.79
C ASP A 48 -0.33 8.22 7.79
N GLY A 49 0.72 8.90 7.31
CA GLY A 49 1.66 9.65 8.15
C GLY A 49 2.62 8.77 8.95
N LEU A 50 2.78 7.50 8.56
CA LEU A 50 3.67 6.52 9.20
C LEU A 50 5.10 6.57 8.64
N LEU A 51 5.28 7.21 7.49
CA LEU A 51 6.59 7.54 6.91
C LEU A 51 6.69 9.04 6.69
N HIS A 52 7.78 9.63 7.18
CA HIS A 52 8.10 11.03 6.92
C HIS A 52 8.85 11.18 5.59
N GLN A 53 8.70 12.34 4.96
CA GLN A 53 9.29 12.62 3.64
C GLN A 53 10.82 12.50 3.62
N ASP A 54 11.50 12.81 4.74
CA ASP A 54 12.95 12.68 4.89
C ASP A 54 13.44 11.23 4.94
N GLN A 55 12.54 10.26 5.15
CA GLN A 55 12.83 8.83 5.11
C GLN A 55 12.66 8.23 3.71
N ILE A 56 12.17 9.01 2.75
CA ILE A 56 11.88 8.55 1.38
C ILE A 56 13.08 8.84 0.49
N THR A 57 13.64 7.79 -0.12
CA THR A 57 14.71 7.93 -1.11
C THR A 57 14.15 8.44 -2.45
N THR A 58 15.04 8.78 -3.38
CA THR A 58 14.63 9.13 -4.75
C THR A 58 13.87 7.98 -5.41
N GLU A 59 14.32 6.75 -5.23
CA GLU A 59 13.66 5.54 -5.71
C GLU A 59 12.29 5.35 -5.06
N GLY A 60 12.20 5.56 -3.74
CA GLY A 60 10.93 5.52 -3.02
C GLY A 60 9.92 6.54 -3.54
N SER A 61 10.39 7.74 -3.88
CA SER A 61 9.54 8.79 -4.47
C SER A 61 8.98 8.38 -5.85
N MET A 62 9.80 7.72 -6.68
CA MET A 62 9.35 7.20 -7.97
C MET A 62 8.34 6.06 -7.81
N ALA A 63 8.55 5.16 -6.85
CA ALA A 63 7.63 4.07 -6.54
C ALA A 63 6.28 4.61 -6.04
N MET A 64 6.29 5.64 -5.18
CA MET A 64 5.07 6.28 -4.72
C MET A 64 4.31 6.98 -5.83
N LYS A 65 5.00 7.69 -6.72
CA LYS A 65 4.35 8.33 -7.87
C LYS A 65 3.65 7.29 -8.75
N TRP A 66 4.32 6.16 -9.03
CA TRP A 66 3.68 5.05 -9.75
C TRP A 66 2.42 4.57 -9.01
N ALA A 67 2.50 4.41 -7.68
CA ALA A 67 1.36 3.97 -6.88
C ALA A 67 0.22 5.01 -6.85
N GLU A 68 0.52 6.31 -6.86
CA GLU A 68 -0.49 7.38 -6.95
C GLU A 68 -1.21 7.33 -8.30
N ASP A 69 -0.48 7.26 -9.40
CA ASP A 69 -1.05 7.14 -10.75
C ASP A 69 -1.93 5.88 -10.86
N TYR A 70 -1.55 4.79 -10.20
CA TYR A 70 -2.29 3.52 -10.20
C TYR A 70 -3.48 3.49 -9.22
N LEU A 71 -3.49 4.34 -8.19
CA LEU A 71 -4.65 4.50 -7.29
C LEU A 71 -5.81 5.24 -7.95
N GLU A 72 -5.56 5.90 -9.07
CA GLU A 72 -6.59 6.46 -9.94
C GLU A 72 -7.24 5.39 -10.86
N ASP A 73 -6.69 4.16 -10.88
CA ASP A 73 -7.27 3.04 -11.60
C ASP A 73 -8.59 2.56 -10.97
N THR A 74 -9.62 2.39 -11.81
CA THR A 74 -10.97 1.99 -11.40
C THR A 74 -10.99 0.62 -10.71
N ASN A 75 -10.12 -0.31 -11.12
CA ASN A 75 -10.03 -1.64 -10.52
C ASN A 75 -9.51 -1.55 -9.07
N VAL A 76 -8.46 -0.78 -8.84
CA VAL A 76 -7.88 -0.60 -7.49
C VAL A 76 -8.87 0.12 -6.56
N VAL A 77 -9.51 1.19 -7.03
CA VAL A 77 -10.53 1.91 -6.24
C VAL A 77 -11.68 0.99 -5.83
N THR A 78 -12.13 0.12 -6.75
CA THR A 78 -13.18 -0.86 -6.50
C THR A 78 -12.75 -1.87 -5.43
N VAL A 79 -11.54 -2.42 -5.57
CA VAL A 79 -10.97 -3.38 -4.62
C VAL A 79 -10.80 -2.77 -3.22
N MET A 80 -10.29 -1.54 -3.12
CA MET A 80 -10.16 -0.84 -1.84
C MET A 80 -11.53 -0.59 -1.18
N SER A 81 -12.56 -0.30 -1.97
CA SER A 81 -13.92 -0.11 -1.48
C SER A 81 -14.52 -1.42 -0.94
N GLN A 82 -14.27 -2.55 -1.61
CA GLN A 82 -14.67 -3.87 -1.14
C GLN A 82 -14.01 -4.24 0.19
N TYR A 83 -12.72 -3.92 0.36
CA TYR A 83 -12.02 -4.13 1.63
C TYR A 83 -12.61 -3.30 2.78
N LYS A 84 -12.97 -2.04 2.53
CA LYS A 84 -13.64 -1.20 3.53
C LYS A 84 -15.01 -1.78 3.92
N ALA A 85 -15.77 -2.31 2.96
CA ALA A 85 -17.06 -2.93 3.24
C ALA A 85 -16.92 -4.23 4.06
N SER A 86 -15.92 -5.07 3.76
CA SER A 86 -15.70 -6.33 4.49
C SER A 86 -15.23 -6.10 5.93
N THR A 87 -14.45 -5.06 6.19
CA THR A 87 -13.96 -4.71 7.54
C THR A 87 -14.98 -3.98 8.39
N GLN A 88 -15.92 -3.23 7.79
CA GLN A 88 -17.03 -2.60 8.52
C GLN A 88 -18.14 -3.59 8.91
N GLY A 89 -18.36 -4.65 8.13
CA GLY A 89 -19.35 -5.69 8.42
C GLY A 89 -19.02 -6.59 9.61
N ILE A 90 -17.77 -6.58 10.11
CA ILE A 90 -17.31 -7.40 11.24
C ILE A 90 -17.60 -6.70 12.60
N LYS A 91 -17.98 -5.42 12.60
CA LYS A 91 -18.21 -4.63 13.82
C LYS A 91 -19.65 -4.64 14.37
N ASN A 92 -20.53 -5.52 13.88
CA ASN A 92 -21.92 -5.65 14.38
C ASN A 92 -22.17 -6.99 15.06
#